data_AF-A0AAX4HK64-F1
#
_entry.id   AF-A0AAX4HK64-F1
#
_cell.length_a   1.000
_cell.length_b   1.000
_cell.length_c   1.000
_cell.angle_alpha   90.00
_cell.angle_beta   90.00
_cell.angle_gamma   90.00
#
_symmetry.space_group_name_H-M   'P 1'
#
loop_
_entity.id
_entity.type
_entity.pdbx_description
1 polymer ?
#
loop_
_entity_poly.entity_id
_entity_poly.type
_entity_poly.pdbx_seq_one_letter_code
_entity_poly.pdbx_strand_id
1 'polypeptide(L)'
;MPQLLLFMAYFWSTFVGADTYTLADLEVLSNEGSHVEFFQHALDIRPSERQEAWKTMVSKMGDQYSRSILTKSEINRKDFQKIESLYDWPSLRIDDVFKGRRQEIGQRFLRSCLKGDNPCWNDLKAFWEKDKTDPEVAFKLSELTVNYKESPLSSWSFLEVALKSNLSEFYCKKEFVMTALWGKIEIDYIKLGPEGDLMRKIDLTIHPDCMPSLILEARKRLFSPPKMLDRELAFQILKSQSKADTFVQDFFYTVYLLDNPSQGELFNYSWNRLRELAGKSTRRDAVMKKMRELDPLPDDILASLDERKKRAILNHFKTYFPEYLSYYTDQCVLYYGGKGSFPSGNPTVHCQQFMDSELAPAIIDDFKIKQYQDVRKI
;
A
#
# COMPACT_ATOMS: atom_id res chain seq x y z
N MET A 1 70.87 -61.17 -31.04
CA MET A 1 70.95 -61.03 -29.57
C MET A 1 70.96 -59.54 -29.23
N PRO A 2 70.33 -59.17 -28.10
CA PRO A 2 69.42 -58.02 -27.94
C PRO A 2 70.20 -56.74 -27.52
N GLN A 3 69.65 -55.52 -27.51
CA GLN A 3 68.64 -55.03 -26.57
C GLN A 3 68.10 -53.65 -27.02
N LEU A 4 66.78 -53.56 -27.17
CA LEU A 4 65.99 -52.35 -27.03
C LEU A 4 66.08 -51.85 -25.57
N LEU A 5 66.28 -50.56 -25.35
CA LEU A 5 65.90 -49.88 -24.10
C LEU A 5 65.09 -48.63 -24.43
N LEU A 6 63.77 -48.78 -24.30
CA LEU A 6 62.78 -47.70 -24.17
C LEU A 6 63.02 -46.98 -22.84
N PHE A 7 63.29 -45.68 -22.87
CA PHE A 7 63.10 -44.81 -21.70
C PHE A 7 61.69 -44.24 -21.74
N MET A 8 60.76 -44.91 -21.04
CA MET A 8 59.46 -44.35 -20.66
C MET A 8 59.68 -43.47 -19.42
N ALA A 9 59.76 -42.15 -19.62
CA ALA A 9 59.70 -41.19 -18.53
C ALA A 9 58.24 -41.13 -18.03
N TYR A 10 57.98 -41.83 -16.95
CA TYR A 10 56.77 -41.74 -16.16
C TYR A 10 56.63 -40.32 -15.59
N PHE A 11 55.72 -39.52 -16.15
CA PHE A 11 55.14 -38.38 -15.47
C PHE A 11 54.30 -38.92 -14.31
N TRP A 12 54.90 -38.98 -13.11
CA TRP A 12 54.14 -39.10 -11.87
C TRP A 12 53.50 -37.74 -11.59
N SER A 13 52.27 -37.59 -12.08
CA SER A 13 51.34 -36.59 -11.56
C SER A 13 51.08 -36.93 -10.10
N THR A 14 51.79 -36.28 -9.18
CA THR A 14 51.42 -36.26 -7.77
C THR A 14 50.08 -35.54 -7.67
N PHE A 15 48.99 -36.31 -7.61
CA PHE A 15 47.75 -35.83 -7.02
C PHE A 15 48.05 -35.50 -5.56
N VAL A 16 48.31 -34.23 -5.27
CA VAL A 16 48.17 -33.70 -3.91
C VAL A 16 46.68 -33.81 -3.60
N GLY A 17 46.32 -34.78 -2.76
CA GLY A 17 44.97 -34.82 -2.19
C GLY A 17 44.76 -33.52 -1.45
N ALA A 18 43.64 -32.84 -1.70
CA ALA A 18 43.26 -31.68 -0.90
C ALA A 18 43.19 -32.13 0.56
N ASP A 19 44.02 -31.54 1.43
CA ASP A 19 44.01 -31.84 2.87
C ASP A 19 42.60 -31.53 3.41
N THR A 20 41.87 -32.58 3.77
CA THR A 20 40.53 -32.46 4.33
C THR A 20 40.63 -32.05 5.80
N TYR A 21 40.01 -30.93 6.18
CA TYR A 21 40.07 -30.45 7.56
C TYR A 21 39.30 -31.37 8.51
N THR A 22 39.83 -31.53 9.72
CA THR A 22 39.16 -32.23 10.83
C THR A 22 38.36 -31.26 11.69
N LEU A 23 37.53 -31.79 12.60
CA LEU A 23 36.81 -30.96 13.58
C LEU A 23 37.76 -30.15 14.48
N ALA A 24 38.94 -30.70 14.80
CA ALA A 24 39.93 -30.00 15.61
C ALA A 24 40.54 -28.80 14.86
N ASP A 25 40.80 -28.96 13.56
CA ASP A 25 41.30 -27.86 12.72
C ASP A 25 40.25 -26.74 12.63
N LEU A 26 38.98 -27.09 12.44
CA LEU A 26 37.88 -26.12 12.44
C LEU A 26 37.72 -25.42 13.80
N GLU A 27 37.99 -26.11 14.91
CA GLU A 27 37.96 -25.52 16.25
C GLU A 27 39.06 -24.47 16.44
N VAL A 28 40.26 -24.74 15.95
CA VAL A 28 41.36 -23.75 15.93
C VAL A 28 40.95 -22.53 15.12
N LEU A 29 40.49 -22.71 13.87
CA LEU A 29 40.06 -21.60 13.02
C LEU A 29 38.90 -20.79 13.63
N SER A 30 37.96 -21.48 14.28
CA SER A 30 36.83 -20.86 14.99
C SER A 30 37.29 -20.00 16.18
N ASN A 31 38.35 -20.42 16.88
CA ASN A 31 38.91 -19.68 18.01
C ASN A 31 39.78 -18.51 17.56
N GLU A 32 40.48 -18.64 16.44
CA GLU A 32 41.29 -17.58 15.84
C GLU A 32 40.45 -16.52 15.09
N GLY A 33 39.20 -16.85 14.73
CA GLY A 33 38.34 -15.95 13.95
C GLY A 33 38.66 -15.93 12.46
N SER A 34 39.29 -17.00 11.94
CA SER A 34 39.70 -17.15 10.54
C SER A 34 38.50 -17.46 9.64
N HIS A 35 37.59 -16.50 9.46
CA HIS A 35 36.27 -16.70 8.83
C HIS A 35 36.33 -17.28 7.41
N VAL A 36 37.21 -16.75 6.56
CA VAL A 36 37.27 -17.15 5.14
C VAL A 36 37.68 -18.61 5.01
N GLU A 37 38.76 -18.98 5.68
CA GLU A 37 39.31 -20.34 5.68
C GLU A 37 38.33 -21.32 6.36
N PHE A 38 37.76 -20.94 7.50
CA PHE A 38 36.76 -21.75 8.18
C PHE A 38 35.60 -22.11 7.26
N PHE A 39 35.02 -21.15 6.54
CA PHE A 39 33.89 -21.42 5.64
C PHE A 39 34.27 -22.14 4.34
N GLN A 40 35.56 -22.14 3.95
CA GLN A 40 36.03 -22.95 2.82
C GLN A 40 36.06 -24.44 3.21
N HIS A 41 36.45 -24.73 4.43
CA HIS A 41 36.72 -26.10 4.90
C HIS A 41 35.63 -26.69 5.81
N ALA A 42 34.69 -25.88 6.31
CA ALA A 42 33.65 -26.36 7.22
C ALA A 42 32.75 -27.45 6.62
N LEU A 43 32.65 -27.56 5.29
CA LEU A 43 31.90 -28.62 4.63
C LEU A 43 32.72 -29.89 4.34
N ASP A 44 34.03 -29.89 4.59
CA ASP A 44 34.90 -31.07 4.48
C ASP A 44 34.45 -32.15 5.48
N ILE A 45 33.90 -31.73 6.62
CA ILE A 45 33.25 -32.61 7.60
C ILE A 45 32.02 -33.25 6.98
N ARG A 46 31.95 -34.59 7.05
CA ARG A 46 30.86 -35.37 6.45
C ARG A 46 29.53 -35.02 7.11
N PRO A 47 28.40 -35.03 6.38
CA PRO A 47 27.09 -34.71 6.96
C PRO A 47 26.74 -35.49 8.24
N SER A 48 27.15 -36.76 8.35
CA SER A 48 26.95 -37.61 9.54
C SER A 48 27.76 -37.18 10.76
N GLU A 49 28.84 -36.41 10.57
CA GLU A 49 29.77 -35.95 11.60
C GLU A 49 29.51 -34.50 12.01
N ARG A 50 28.55 -33.82 11.35
CA ARG A 50 28.11 -32.45 11.68
C ARG A 50 27.20 -32.44 12.91
N GLN A 51 27.78 -32.84 14.03
CA GLN A 51 27.15 -32.86 15.34
C GLN A 51 27.08 -31.45 15.94
N GLU A 52 26.62 -31.34 17.18
CA GLU A 52 26.34 -30.05 17.83
C GLU A 52 27.57 -29.13 17.93
N ALA A 53 28.76 -29.70 18.14
CA ALA A 53 30.01 -28.95 18.14
C ALA A 53 30.27 -28.22 16.81
N TRP A 54 30.09 -28.92 15.68
CA TRP A 54 30.22 -28.33 14.35
C TRP A 54 29.21 -27.20 14.13
N LYS A 55 27.94 -27.45 14.50
CA LYS A 55 26.88 -26.43 14.36
C LYS A 55 27.20 -25.19 15.18
N THR A 56 27.66 -25.39 16.42
CA THR A 56 28.08 -24.30 17.33
C THR A 56 29.19 -23.47 16.71
N MET A 57 30.23 -24.10 16.15
CA MET A 57 31.30 -23.38 15.46
C MET A 57 30.80 -22.62 14.23
N VAL A 58 29.94 -23.24 13.42
CA VAL A 58 29.35 -22.62 12.23
C VAL A 58 28.50 -21.40 12.61
N SER A 59 27.63 -21.50 13.61
CA SER A 59 26.84 -20.37 14.12
C SER A 59 27.72 -19.25 14.67
N LYS A 60 28.73 -19.58 15.50
CA LYS A 60 29.69 -18.62 16.03
C LYS A 60 30.40 -17.87 14.91
N MET A 61 30.94 -18.60 13.93
CA MET A 61 31.66 -18.01 12.79
C MET A 61 30.72 -17.23 11.88
N GLY A 62 29.47 -17.65 11.74
CA GLY A 62 28.42 -16.94 11.01
C GLY A 62 28.12 -15.58 11.61
N ASP A 63 27.90 -15.52 12.93
CA ASP A 63 27.68 -14.25 13.66
C ASP A 63 28.91 -13.34 13.57
N GLN A 64 30.10 -13.86 13.89
CA GLN A 64 31.33 -13.05 13.88
C GLN A 64 31.64 -12.50 12.48
N TYR A 65 31.55 -13.33 11.44
CA TYR A 65 31.77 -12.89 10.07
C TYR A 65 30.74 -11.83 9.65
N SER A 66 29.47 -12.03 9.98
CA SER A 66 28.41 -11.06 9.66
C SER A 66 28.62 -9.73 10.38
N ARG A 67 29.07 -9.73 11.64
CA ARG A 67 29.47 -8.51 12.36
C ARG A 67 30.61 -7.80 11.66
N SER A 68 31.63 -8.53 11.18
CA SER A 68 32.76 -7.95 10.44
C SER A 68 32.33 -7.26 9.14
N ILE A 69 31.26 -7.73 8.50
CA ILE A 69 30.67 -7.06 7.32
C ILE A 69 29.91 -5.81 7.76
N LEU A 70 29.14 -5.89 8.84
CA LEU A 70 28.33 -4.76 9.32
C LEU A 70 29.17 -3.58 9.85
N THR A 71 30.41 -3.79 10.26
CA THR A 71 31.31 -2.69 10.63
C THR A 71 31.83 -1.91 9.42
N LYS A 72 31.74 -2.44 8.19
CA LYS A 72 32.12 -1.73 6.97
C LYS A 72 31.19 -0.54 6.73
N SER A 73 31.71 0.56 6.20
CA SER A 73 30.89 1.71 5.77
C SER A 73 29.94 1.30 4.64
N GLU A 74 30.48 0.60 3.64
CA GLU A 74 29.76 0.10 2.48
C GLU A 74 29.85 -1.42 2.39
N ILE A 75 28.72 -2.04 2.06
CA ILE A 75 28.63 -3.48 1.81
C ILE A 75 28.59 -3.65 0.29
N ASN A 76 29.60 -4.30 -0.27
CA ASN A 76 29.66 -4.55 -1.70
C ASN A 76 28.95 -5.86 -2.09
N ARG A 77 28.84 -6.12 -3.39
CA ARG A 77 28.17 -7.32 -3.91
C ARG A 77 28.84 -8.63 -3.48
N LYS A 78 30.17 -8.67 -3.30
CA LYS A 78 30.88 -9.90 -2.86
C LYS A 78 30.51 -10.24 -1.42
N ASP A 79 30.44 -9.23 -0.55
CA ASP A 79 30.02 -9.40 0.85
C ASP A 79 28.58 -9.95 0.91
N PHE A 80 27.67 -9.32 0.16
CA PHE A 80 26.29 -9.76 0.04
C PHE A 80 26.18 -11.20 -0.47
N GLN A 81 26.82 -11.53 -1.60
CA GLN A 81 26.79 -12.88 -2.18
C GLN A 81 27.36 -13.93 -1.24
N LYS A 82 28.40 -13.61 -0.47
CA LYS A 82 28.95 -14.54 0.51
C LYS A 82 27.93 -14.84 1.61
N ILE A 83 27.28 -13.82 2.17
CA ILE A 83 26.23 -14.02 3.18
C ILE A 83 25.05 -14.81 2.60
N GLU A 84 24.63 -14.51 1.37
CA GLU A 84 23.56 -15.26 0.70
C GLU A 84 23.93 -16.73 0.47
N SER A 85 25.20 -17.04 0.18
CA SER A 85 25.67 -18.43 0.04
C SER A 85 25.71 -19.17 1.38
N LEU A 86 26.02 -18.47 2.48
CA LEU A 86 26.03 -19.05 3.81
C LEU A 86 24.60 -19.33 4.31
N TYR A 87 23.62 -18.54 3.88
CA TYR A 87 22.21 -18.78 4.22
C TYR A 87 21.63 -20.08 3.64
N ASP A 88 22.27 -20.63 2.62
CA ASP A 88 21.87 -21.94 2.06
C ASP A 88 22.23 -23.10 3.01
N TRP A 89 23.00 -22.85 4.07
CA TRP A 89 23.42 -23.85 5.03
C TRP A 89 22.31 -24.07 6.08
N PRO A 90 21.83 -25.31 6.29
CA PRO A 90 20.71 -25.56 7.20
C PRO A 90 20.92 -25.08 8.63
N SER A 91 22.16 -25.14 9.15
CA SER A 91 22.49 -24.67 10.50
C SER A 91 22.35 -23.16 10.65
N LEU A 92 22.82 -22.40 9.65
CA LEU A 92 22.71 -20.93 9.66
C LEU A 92 21.30 -20.46 9.31
N ARG A 93 20.57 -21.20 8.47
CA ARG A 93 19.19 -20.86 8.10
C ARG A 93 18.20 -21.00 9.26
N ILE A 94 18.51 -21.73 10.33
CA ILE A 94 17.66 -21.81 11.53
C ILE A 94 18.17 -20.95 12.68
N ASP A 95 19.36 -20.36 12.54
CA ASP A 95 19.98 -19.52 13.55
C ASP A 95 19.42 -18.09 13.46
N ASP A 96 18.68 -17.67 14.48
CA ASP A 96 17.98 -16.38 14.47
C ASP A 96 18.93 -15.18 14.54
N VAL A 97 20.11 -15.35 15.14
CA VAL A 97 21.14 -14.29 15.17
C VAL A 97 21.68 -14.10 13.76
N PHE A 98 22.08 -15.18 13.08
CA PHE A 98 22.56 -15.12 11.71
C PHE A 98 21.49 -14.60 10.74
N LYS A 99 20.23 -15.04 10.89
CA LYS A 99 19.10 -14.49 10.10
C LYS A 99 18.99 -12.99 10.25
N GLY A 100 18.92 -12.47 11.48
CA GLY A 100 18.83 -11.03 11.72
C GLY A 100 19.99 -10.27 11.08
N ARG A 101 21.20 -10.82 11.17
CA ARG A 101 22.39 -10.23 10.53
C ARG A 101 22.34 -10.27 9.01
N ARG A 102 21.90 -11.38 8.41
CA ARG A 102 21.65 -11.49 6.97
C ARG A 102 20.67 -10.41 6.52
N GLN A 103 19.57 -10.24 7.24
CA GLN A 103 18.55 -9.26 6.92
C GLN A 103 19.11 -7.83 6.95
N GLU A 104 19.88 -7.49 7.98
CA GLU A 104 20.53 -6.18 8.12
C GLU A 104 21.53 -5.91 6.97
N ILE A 105 22.39 -6.88 6.67
CA ILE A 105 23.36 -6.82 5.57
C ILE A 105 22.64 -6.66 4.22
N GLY A 106 21.63 -7.50 3.97
CA GLY A 106 20.84 -7.48 2.74
C GLY A 106 20.15 -6.13 2.53
N GLN A 107 19.51 -5.58 3.56
CA GLN A 107 18.86 -4.27 3.49
C GLN A 107 19.84 -3.14 3.18
N ARG A 108 21.02 -3.13 3.84
CA ARG A 108 22.05 -2.12 3.59
C ARG A 108 22.59 -2.19 2.15
N PHE A 109 22.89 -3.39 1.68
CA PHE A 109 23.34 -3.62 0.30
C PHE A 109 22.27 -3.19 -0.71
N LEU A 110 21.05 -3.72 -0.58
CA LEU A 110 19.94 -3.49 -1.52
C LEU A 110 19.55 -2.00 -1.59
N ARG A 111 19.58 -1.28 -0.45
CA ARG A 111 19.31 0.16 -0.42
C ARG A 111 20.28 0.97 -1.27
N SER A 112 21.56 0.63 -1.26
CA SER A 112 22.57 1.29 -2.10
C SER A 112 22.44 0.84 -3.55
N CYS A 113 22.25 -0.46 -3.72
CA CYS A 113 22.30 -1.12 -5.01
C CYS A 113 21.10 -0.80 -5.92
N LEU A 114 19.91 -0.55 -5.35
CA LEU A 114 18.74 -0.12 -6.12
C LEU A 114 18.84 1.33 -6.61
N LYS A 115 19.66 2.18 -5.97
CA LYS A 115 19.82 3.60 -6.34
C LYS A 115 20.78 3.84 -7.51
N GLY A 116 21.54 2.83 -7.94
CA GLY A 116 22.53 2.97 -9.01
C GLY A 116 21.91 2.92 -10.41
N ASP A 117 22.72 3.21 -11.44
CA ASP A 117 22.31 3.23 -12.85
C ASP A 117 21.82 1.87 -13.37
N ASN A 118 22.22 0.77 -12.72
CA ASN A 118 21.76 -0.59 -13.00
C ASN A 118 21.23 -1.23 -11.70
N PRO A 119 19.95 -1.01 -11.35
CA PRO A 119 19.38 -1.51 -10.11
C PRO A 119 19.40 -3.04 -10.04
N CYS A 120 19.85 -3.59 -8.92
CA CYS A 120 19.99 -5.03 -8.73
C CYS A 120 18.68 -5.76 -8.38
N TRP A 121 17.67 -5.65 -9.24
CA TRP A 121 16.39 -6.31 -9.09
C TRP A 121 16.49 -7.84 -8.94
N ASN A 122 17.45 -8.47 -9.63
CA ASN A 122 17.68 -9.91 -9.51
C ASN A 122 18.21 -10.30 -8.13
N ASP A 123 19.09 -9.49 -7.53
CA ASP A 123 19.61 -9.73 -6.19
C ASP A 123 18.49 -9.53 -5.15
N LEU A 124 17.66 -8.50 -5.32
CA LEU A 124 16.48 -8.28 -4.49
C LEU A 124 15.51 -9.48 -4.56
N LYS A 125 15.22 -9.96 -5.78
CA LYS A 125 14.36 -11.11 -5.99
C LYS A 125 14.91 -12.34 -5.28
N ALA A 126 16.19 -12.68 -5.53
CA ALA A 126 16.83 -13.83 -4.93
C ALA A 126 16.85 -13.75 -3.40
N PHE A 127 17.18 -12.58 -2.85
CA PHE A 127 17.17 -12.32 -1.41
C PHE A 127 15.81 -12.60 -0.78
N TRP A 128 14.74 -12.07 -1.40
CA TRP A 128 13.37 -12.25 -0.95
C TRP A 128 12.89 -13.69 -1.09
N GLU A 129 13.17 -14.34 -2.22
CA GLU A 129 12.71 -15.72 -2.49
C GLU A 129 13.28 -16.75 -1.49
N LYS A 130 14.45 -16.48 -0.90
CA LYS A 130 15.04 -17.34 0.13
C LYS A 130 14.34 -17.27 1.49
N ASP A 131 13.67 -16.16 1.80
CA ASP A 131 12.96 -15.97 3.07
C ASP A 131 11.83 -14.93 2.91
N LYS A 132 10.61 -15.43 2.71
CA LYS A 132 9.40 -14.61 2.48
C LYS A 132 8.52 -14.46 3.71
N THR A 133 8.94 -14.93 4.87
CA THR A 133 8.03 -15.02 6.02
C THR A 133 8.22 -13.87 7.00
N ASP A 134 9.34 -13.18 6.96
CA ASP A 134 9.65 -12.09 7.88
C ASP A 134 8.86 -10.79 7.53
N PRO A 135 7.94 -10.33 8.39
CA PRO A 135 7.13 -9.14 8.12
C PRO A 135 7.93 -7.83 8.14
N GLU A 136 8.97 -7.73 8.97
CA GLU A 136 9.79 -6.52 9.09
C GLU A 136 10.64 -6.34 7.83
N VAL A 137 11.26 -7.43 7.37
CA VAL A 137 11.99 -7.44 6.10
C VAL A 137 11.06 -7.09 4.96
N ALA A 138 9.88 -7.73 4.89
CA ALA A 138 8.91 -7.48 3.84
C ALA A 138 8.48 -5.99 3.79
N PHE A 139 8.20 -5.39 4.95
CA PHE A 139 7.91 -3.97 5.05
C PHE A 139 9.08 -3.11 4.54
N LYS A 140 10.31 -3.38 4.97
CA LYS A 140 11.49 -2.60 4.54
C LYS A 140 11.76 -2.75 3.04
N LEU A 141 11.58 -3.94 2.47
CA LEU A 141 11.70 -4.15 1.02
C LEU A 141 10.61 -3.38 0.25
N SER A 142 9.39 -3.29 0.79
CA SER A 142 8.35 -2.45 0.19
C SER A 142 8.70 -0.97 0.18
N GLU A 143 9.28 -0.46 1.27
CA GLU A 143 9.73 0.93 1.39
C GLU A 143 10.85 1.24 0.39
N LEU A 144 11.77 0.29 0.17
CA LEU A 144 12.82 0.42 -0.83
C LEU A 144 12.28 0.43 -2.26
N THR A 145 11.12 -0.17 -2.54
CA THR A 145 10.62 -0.37 -3.91
C THR A 145 9.46 0.55 -4.30
N VAL A 146 8.80 1.20 -3.33
CA VAL A 146 7.59 2.01 -3.57
C VAL A 146 7.76 3.13 -4.59
N ASN A 147 8.97 3.70 -4.71
CA ASN A 147 9.25 4.82 -5.61
C ASN A 147 9.60 4.40 -7.05
N TYR A 148 9.72 3.09 -7.32
CA TYR A 148 10.09 2.58 -8.64
C TYR A 148 8.84 2.18 -9.44
N LYS A 149 8.37 3.08 -10.30
CA LYS A 149 7.15 2.87 -11.12
C LYS A 149 7.25 1.66 -12.06
N GLU A 150 8.44 1.38 -12.60
CA GLU A 150 8.69 0.31 -13.57
C GLU A 150 9.55 -0.82 -12.97
N SER A 151 9.29 -1.16 -11.70
CA SER A 151 9.97 -2.29 -11.06
C SER A 151 9.44 -3.63 -11.61
N PRO A 152 10.33 -4.61 -11.89
CA PRO A 152 9.90 -5.98 -12.19
C PRO A 152 9.27 -6.69 -10.98
N LEU A 153 9.44 -6.14 -9.76
CA LEU A 153 8.84 -6.62 -8.53
C LEU A 153 7.91 -5.56 -7.95
N SER A 154 6.62 -5.87 -7.88
CA SER A 154 5.64 -4.97 -7.26
C SER A 154 5.94 -4.82 -5.77
N SER A 155 5.93 -3.59 -5.26
CA SER A 155 6.03 -3.31 -3.82
C SER A 155 4.94 -4.02 -3.02
N TRP A 156 3.77 -4.25 -3.65
CA TRP A 156 2.66 -5.00 -3.07
C TRP A 156 3.05 -6.44 -2.68
N SER A 157 3.90 -7.10 -3.48
CA SER A 157 4.33 -8.48 -3.23
C SER A 157 5.06 -8.63 -1.89
N PHE A 158 5.70 -7.56 -1.40
CA PHE A 158 6.28 -7.54 -0.07
C PHE A 158 5.27 -7.07 0.98
N LEU A 159 4.52 -6.00 0.70
CA LEU A 159 3.52 -5.47 1.64
C LEU A 159 2.50 -6.52 2.06
N GLU A 160 2.09 -7.41 1.16
CA GLU A 160 1.13 -8.47 1.48
C GLU A 160 1.56 -9.32 2.67
N VAL A 161 2.86 -9.66 2.77
CA VAL A 161 3.39 -10.42 3.91
C VAL A 161 3.35 -9.59 5.19
N ALA A 162 3.80 -8.33 5.13
CA ALA A 162 3.78 -7.43 6.28
C ALA A 162 2.35 -7.21 6.80
N LEU A 163 1.40 -7.00 5.89
CA LEU A 163 0.01 -6.70 6.19
C LEU A 163 -0.78 -7.90 6.70
N LYS A 164 -0.40 -9.13 6.37
CA LYS A 164 -1.01 -10.36 6.90
C LYS A 164 -0.44 -10.82 8.24
N SER A 165 0.60 -10.15 8.72
CA SER A 165 1.21 -10.47 10.02
C SER A 165 0.47 -9.82 11.20
N ASN A 166 0.72 -10.35 12.39
CA ASN A 166 0.33 -9.75 13.68
C ASN A 166 1.05 -8.41 13.98
N LEU A 167 2.00 -7.99 13.14
CA LEU A 167 2.67 -6.67 13.24
C LEU A 167 2.03 -5.62 12.32
N SER A 168 0.97 -5.98 11.59
CA SER A 168 0.29 -5.11 10.62
C SER A 168 -0.21 -3.79 11.21
N GLU A 169 -0.54 -3.73 12.51
CA GLU A 169 -0.97 -2.51 13.20
C GLU A 169 0.06 -1.37 13.05
N PHE A 170 1.36 -1.71 13.09
CA PHE A 170 2.45 -0.74 12.99
C PHE A 170 2.64 -0.25 11.55
N TYR A 171 2.43 -1.14 10.58
CA TYR A 171 2.65 -0.86 9.16
C TYR A 171 1.48 -0.08 8.54
N CYS A 172 0.23 -0.43 8.89
CA CYS A 172 -0.96 0.20 8.31
C CYS A 172 -1.13 1.67 8.68
N LYS A 173 -0.44 2.14 9.73
CA LYS A 173 -0.40 3.57 10.10
C LYS A 173 0.46 4.41 9.15
N LYS A 174 1.24 3.80 8.27
CA LYS A 174 2.11 4.49 7.31
C LYS A 174 1.32 4.90 6.07
N GLU A 175 1.44 6.16 5.66
CA GLU A 175 0.68 6.72 4.54
C GLU A 175 0.87 5.96 3.22
N PHE A 176 2.12 5.61 2.87
CA PHE A 176 2.40 4.88 1.63
C PHE A 176 1.79 3.47 1.64
N VAL A 177 1.78 2.81 2.81
CA VAL A 177 1.15 1.49 3.00
C VAL A 177 -0.35 1.60 2.84
N MET A 178 -0.97 2.57 3.50
CA MET A 178 -2.41 2.79 3.39
C MET A 178 -2.82 3.16 1.97
N THR A 179 -2.02 3.95 1.27
CA THR A 179 -2.24 4.28 -0.15
C THR A 179 -2.20 3.02 -1.03
N ALA A 180 -1.20 2.16 -0.84
CA ALA A 180 -1.07 0.90 -1.57
C ALA A 180 -2.22 -0.08 -1.24
N LEU A 181 -2.57 -0.21 0.04
CA LEU A 181 -3.68 -1.03 0.50
C LEU A 181 -5.00 -0.54 -0.07
N TRP A 182 -5.26 0.76 -0.03
CA TRP A 182 -6.48 1.33 -0.59
C TRP A 182 -6.60 1.05 -2.09
N GLY A 183 -5.53 1.27 -2.85
CA GLY A 183 -5.50 0.97 -4.29
C GLY A 183 -5.72 -0.53 -4.58
N LYS A 184 -5.19 -1.42 -3.73
CA LYS A 184 -5.46 -2.85 -3.83
C LYS A 184 -6.94 -3.18 -3.60
N ILE A 185 -7.53 -2.63 -2.53
CA ILE A 185 -8.95 -2.83 -2.20
C ILE A 185 -9.84 -2.26 -3.29
N GLU A 186 -9.52 -1.10 -3.86
CA GLU A 186 -10.24 -0.48 -4.99
C GLU A 186 -10.28 -1.43 -6.20
N ILE A 187 -9.13 -1.99 -6.60
CA ILE A 187 -9.05 -2.97 -7.69
C ILE A 187 -9.90 -4.21 -7.39
N ASP A 188 -9.81 -4.72 -6.15
CA ASP A 188 -10.54 -5.91 -5.75
C ASP A 188 -12.06 -5.66 -5.67
N TYR A 189 -12.48 -4.48 -5.21
CA TYR A 189 -13.87 -4.03 -5.18
C TYR A 189 -14.48 -3.96 -6.59
N ILE A 190 -13.76 -3.36 -7.55
CA ILE A 190 -14.20 -3.30 -8.95
C ILE A 190 -14.34 -4.71 -9.55
N LYS A 191 -13.41 -5.62 -9.24
CA LYS A 191 -13.43 -7.00 -9.76
C LYS A 191 -14.53 -7.87 -9.16
N LEU A 192 -14.90 -7.61 -7.91
CA LEU A 192 -15.94 -8.35 -7.19
C LEU A 192 -17.33 -8.08 -7.76
N GLY A 193 -17.60 -6.86 -8.21
CA GLY A 193 -18.92 -6.46 -8.69
C GLY A 193 -20.00 -6.49 -7.60
N PRO A 194 -21.29 -6.43 -7.98
CA PRO A 194 -22.41 -6.25 -7.04
C PRO A 194 -22.64 -7.41 -6.06
N GLU A 195 -22.31 -8.64 -6.45
CA GLU A 195 -22.57 -9.85 -5.66
C GLU A 195 -21.36 -10.28 -4.80
N GLY A 196 -20.22 -9.58 -4.94
CA GLY A 196 -18.99 -9.98 -4.29
C GLY A 196 -18.91 -9.58 -2.82
N ASP A 197 -18.26 -10.44 -2.02
CA ASP A 197 -18.02 -10.19 -0.60
C ASP A 197 -16.72 -9.40 -0.40
N LEU A 198 -16.85 -8.07 -0.33
CA LEU A 198 -15.74 -7.15 -0.09
C LEU A 198 -15.04 -7.46 1.25
N MET A 199 -15.77 -7.84 2.28
CA MET A 199 -15.17 -8.05 3.60
C MET A 199 -14.33 -9.29 3.65
N ARG A 200 -14.84 -10.40 3.11
CA ARG A 200 -14.04 -11.61 2.96
C ARG A 200 -12.76 -11.32 2.17
N LYS A 201 -12.83 -10.44 1.16
CA LYS A 201 -11.64 -10.07 0.38
C LYS A 201 -10.64 -9.24 1.19
N ILE A 202 -11.11 -8.30 2.00
CA ILE A 202 -10.26 -7.52 2.92
C ILE A 202 -9.62 -8.45 3.96
N ASP A 203 -10.39 -9.35 4.57
CA ASP A 203 -9.90 -10.31 5.58
C ASP A 203 -8.83 -11.26 5.03
N LEU A 204 -8.90 -11.59 3.72
CA LEU A 204 -7.87 -12.37 3.03
C LEU A 204 -6.63 -11.55 2.65
N THR A 205 -6.72 -10.22 2.71
CA THR A 205 -5.68 -9.28 2.27
C THR A 205 -4.87 -8.73 3.44
N ILE A 206 -5.51 -8.47 4.58
CA ILE A 206 -4.87 -7.89 5.76
C ILE A 206 -5.20 -8.68 7.03
N HIS A 207 -4.31 -8.62 8.01
CA HIS A 207 -4.56 -9.11 9.35
C HIS A 207 -5.55 -8.19 10.09
N PRO A 208 -6.37 -8.70 11.02
CA PRO A 208 -7.35 -7.91 11.77
C PRO A 208 -6.79 -6.66 12.46
N ASP A 209 -5.53 -6.68 12.92
CA ASP A 209 -4.91 -5.53 13.59
C ASP A 209 -4.69 -4.31 12.67
N CYS A 210 -4.74 -4.50 11.34
CA CYS A 210 -4.72 -3.42 10.38
C CYS A 210 -6.08 -2.69 10.26
N MET A 211 -7.17 -3.37 10.62
CA MET A 211 -8.54 -2.90 10.41
C MET A 211 -8.83 -1.53 11.05
N PRO A 212 -8.38 -1.22 12.28
CA PRO A 212 -8.59 0.11 12.86
C PRO A 212 -8.01 1.25 12.01
N SER A 213 -6.84 1.03 11.40
CA SER A 213 -6.21 2.03 10.51
C SER A 213 -7.00 2.17 9.21
N LEU A 214 -7.49 1.05 8.64
CA LEU A 214 -8.34 1.07 7.45
C LEU A 214 -9.68 1.79 7.71
N ILE A 215 -10.31 1.57 8.86
CA ILE A 215 -11.54 2.26 9.26
C ILE A 215 -11.31 3.77 9.40
N LEU A 216 -10.18 4.18 9.97
CA LEU A 216 -9.82 5.59 10.08
C LEU A 216 -9.66 6.24 8.69
N GLU A 217 -8.94 5.56 7.79
CA GLU A 217 -8.78 6.03 6.41
C GLU A 217 -10.12 6.05 5.65
N ALA A 218 -10.97 5.04 5.82
CA ALA A 218 -12.30 5.02 5.23
C ALA A 218 -13.14 6.22 5.71
N ARG A 219 -13.10 6.58 7.00
CA ARG A 219 -13.76 7.81 7.49
C ARG A 219 -13.23 9.05 6.80
N LYS A 220 -11.90 9.17 6.65
CA LYS A 220 -11.29 10.30 5.94
C LYS A 220 -11.77 10.38 4.50
N ARG A 221 -11.75 9.27 3.76
CA ARG A 221 -12.15 9.20 2.35
C ARG A 221 -13.65 9.33 2.12
N LEU A 222 -14.47 8.97 3.09
CA LEU A 222 -15.91 9.23 3.03
C LEU A 222 -16.21 10.74 2.98
N PHE A 223 -15.49 11.54 3.78
CA PHE A 223 -15.75 12.97 3.90
C PHE A 223 -14.88 13.83 2.97
N SER A 224 -13.71 13.36 2.57
CA SER A 224 -12.78 14.08 1.69
C SER A 224 -12.16 13.11 0.69
N PRO A 225 -12.96 12.60 -0.27
CA PRO A 225 -12.50 11.62 -1.24
C PRO A 225 -11.52 12.24 -2.25
N PRO A 226 -10.35 11.63 -2.49
CA PRO A 226 -9.49 11.99 -3.62
C PRO A 226 -10.16 11.72 -4.98
N LYS A 227 -11.04 10.71 -5.05
CA LYS A 227 -11.81 10.32 -6.23
C LYS A 227 -13.23 9.93 -5.82
N MET A 228 -14.21 10.15 -6.69
CA MET A 228 -15.62 9.82 -6.42
C MET A 228 -15.83 8.38 -5.90
N LEU A 229 -15.21 7.38 -6.53
CA LEU A 229 -15.31 5.97 -6.14
C LEU A 229 -14.85 5.72 -4.69
N ASP A 230 -13.92 6.53 -4.17
CA ASP A 230 -13.41 6.36 -2.80
C ASP A 230 -14.49 6.58 -1.76
N ARG A 231 -15.48 7.45 -2.04
CA ARG A 231 -16.59 7.71 -1.11
C ARG A 231 -17.47 6.48 -0.96
N GLU A 232 -17.81 5.83 -2.08
CA GLU A 232 -18.61 4.61 -2.08
C GLU A 232 -17.86 3.46 -1.43
N LEU A 233 -16.60 3.23 -1.80
CA LEU A 233 -15.78 2.18 -1.19
C LEU A 233 -15.63 2.39 0.33
N ALA A 234 -15.35 3.62 0.76
CA ALA A 234 -15.29 3.98 2.17
C ALA A 234 -16.60 3.68 2.90
N PHE A 235 -17.75 4.03 2.29
CA PHE A 235 -19.05 3.72 2.87
C PHE A 235 -19.28 2.22 3.01
N GLN A 236 -18.93 1.41 2.00
CA GLN A 236 -19.09 -0.04 2.06
C GLN A 236 -18.24 -0.66 3.18
N ILE A 237 -16.98 -0.23 3.33
CA ILE A 237 -16.09 -0.67 4.42
C ILE A 237 -16.68 -0.29 5.79
N LEU A 238 -17.15 0.94 5.95
CA LEU A 238 -17.73 1.39 7.23
C LEU A 238 -19.04 0.66 7.54
N LYS A 239 -19.87 0.42 6.52
CA LYS A 239 -21.16 -0.28 6.67
C LYS A 239 -20.95 -1.72 7.09
N SER A 240 -20.06 -2.44 6.42
CA SER A 240 -19.78 -3.84 6.72
C SER A 240 -19.13 -4.04 8.11
N GLN A 241 -18.34 -3.08 8.57
CA GLN A 241 -17.76 -3.05 9.92
C GLN A 241 -18.72 -2.52 10.99
N SER A 242 -19.99 -2.28 10.65
CA SER A 242 -20.98 -1.67 11.55
C SER A 242 -20.50 -0.35 12.17
N LYS A 243 -19.70 0.42 11.41
CA LYS A 243 -19.19 1.75 11.76
C LYS A 243 -19.89 2.88 11.00
N ALA A 244 -20.80 2.55 10.08
CA ALA A 244 -21.69 3.50 9.44
C ALA A 244 -22.94 3.75 10.31
N ASP A 245 -22.80 4.64 11.29
CA ASP A 245 -23.94 5.12 12.07
C ASP A 245 -24.96 5.88 11.21
N THR A 246 -26.09 6.27 11.80
CA THR A 246 -27.16 6.97 11.11
C THR A 246 -26.66 8.24 10.41
N PHE A 247 -25.76 9.00 11.03
CA PHE A 247 -25.23 10.22 10.43
C PHE A 247 -24.37 9.91 9.20
N VAL A 248 -23.50 8.91 9.28
CA VAL A 248 -22.68 8.44 8.14
C VAL A 248 -23.57 8.00 6.97
N GLN A 249 -24.63 7.25 7.26
CA GLN A 249 -25.59 6.82 6.23
C GLN A 249 -26.32 8.00 5.62
N ASP A 250 -26.86 8.90 6.44
CA ASP A 250 -27.58 10.09 6.00
C ASP A 250 -26.72 10.98 5.10
N PHE A 251 -25.47 11.22 5.53
CA PHE A 251 -24.49 11.99 4.77
C PHE A 251 -24.17 11.32 3.44
N PHE A 252 -23.76 10.04 3.47
CA PHE A 252 -23.36 9.31 2.27
C PHE A 252 -24.48 9.29 1.22
N TYR A 253 -25.68 8.89 1.61
CA TYR A 253 -26.81 8.77 0.71
C TYR A 253 -27.27 10.14 0.16
N THR A 254 -27.15 11.21 0.94
CA THR A 254 -27.43 12.56 0.45
C THR A 254 -26.41 12.97 -0.62
N VAL A 255 -25.12 12.82 -0.34
CA VAL A 255 -24.05 13.20 -1.27
C VAL A 255 -24.04 12.33 -2.53
N TYR A 256 -24.31 11.03 -2.40
CA TYR A 256 -24.35 10.10 -3.54
C TYR A 256 -25.32 10.55 -4.64
N LEU A 257 -26.45 11.19 -4.30
CA LEU A 257 -27.37 11.72 -5.31
C LEU A 257 -26.79 12.89 -6.11
N LEU A 258 -25.88 13.67 -5.51
CA LEU A 258 -25.21 14.81 -6.13
C LEU A 258 -23.96 14.38 -6.91
N ASP A 259 -23.35 13.26 -6.54
CA ASP A 259 -22.20 12.65 -7.21
C ASP A 259 -22.66 11.84 -8.46
N ASN A 260 -23.60 12.34 -9.27
CA ASN A 260 -24.06 11.70 -10.52
C ASN A 260 -24.33 10.16 -10.43
N PRO A 261 -25.27 9.70 -9.57
CA PRO A 261 -25.40 8.29 -9.15
C PRO A 261 -25.75 7.31 -10.28
N SER A 262 -25.22 6.09 -10.25
CA SER A 262 -25.69 5.02 -11.12
C SER A 262 -27.10 4.54 -10.72
N GLN A 263 -27.88 4.05 -11.69
CA GLN A 263 -29.17 3.41 -11.40
C GLN A 263 -28.94 2.10 -10.63
N GLY A 264 -29.81 1.80 -9.67
CA GLY A 264 -29.73 0.57 -8.88
C GLY A 264 -30.29 0.72 -7.46
N GLU A 265 -30.06 -0.27 -6.62
CA GLU A 265 -30.52 -0.26 -5.23
C GLU A 265 -29.96 0.93 -4.44
N LEU A 266 -28.69 1.27 -4.66
CA LEU A 266 -28.03 2.38 -3.99
C LEU A 266 -28.72 3.73 -4.26
N PHE A 267 -29.15 3.93 -5.51
CA PHE A 267 -29.96 5.08 -5.89
C PHE A 267 -31.30 5.10 -5.15
N ASN A 268 -32.00 3.96 -5.07
CA ASN A 268 -33.28 3.87 -4.38
C ASN A 268 -33.16 4.17 -2.87
N TYR A 269 -32.11 3.64 -2.22
CA TYR A 269 -31.83 3.96 -0.82
C TYR A 269 -31.57 5.45 -0.64
N SER A 270 -30.77 6.04 -1.53
CA SER A 270 -30.41 7.44 -1.48
C SER A 270 -31.61 8.37 -1.70
N TRP A 271 -32.43 8.04 -2.70
CA TRP A 271 -33.67 8.73 -3.00
C TRP A 271 -34.63 8.75 -1.80
N ASN A 272 -34.84 7.59 -1.18
CA ASN A 272 -35.73 7.47 -0.03
C ASN A 272 -35.15 8.16 1.21
N ARG A 273 -33.82 8.15 1.39
CA ARG A 273 -33.18 8.78 2.54
C ARG A 273 -33.40 10.29 2.57
N LEU A 274 -33.32 10.96 1.42
CA LEU A 274 -33.56 12.40 1.36
C LEU A 274 -34.98 12.77 1.82
N ARG A 275 -35.98 11.94 1.44
CA ARG A 275 -37.38 12.10 1.90
C ARG A 275 -37.51 11.93 3.40
N GLU A 276 -36.82 10.94 3.97
CA GLU A 276 -36.82 10.69 5.40
C GLU A 276 -36.21 11.87 6.17
N LEU A 277 -35.10 12.42 5.69
CA LEU A 277 -34.42 13.56 6.30
C LEU A 277 -35.29 14.82 6.37
N ALA A 278 -36.20 15.02 5.41
CA ALA A 278 -37.12 16.16 5.43
C ALA A 278 -37.99 16.20 6.71
N GLY A 279 -38.32 15.05 7.29
CA GLY A 279 -39.06 14.95 8.55
C GLY A 279 -38.18 14.94 9.81
N LYS A 280 -36.86 15.08 9.69
CA LYS A 280 -35.88 14.91 10.78
C LYS A 280 -34.88 16.08 10.82
N SER A 281 -35.34 17.26 11.23
CA SER A 281 -34.56 18.52 11.22
C SER A 281 -33.15 18.38 11.80
N THR A 282 -32.99 17.83 13.01
CA THR A 282 -31.67 17.69 13.65
C THR A 282 -30.69 16.84 12.84
N ARG A 283 -31.16 15.75 12.21
CA ARG A 283 -30.32 14.90 11.35
C ARG A 283 -29.97 15.62 10.06
N ARG A 284 -30.95 16.30 9.47
CA ARG A 284 -30.80 17.12 8.26
C ARG A 284 -29.77 18.23 8.46
N ASP A 285 -29.87 18.97 9.55
CA ASP A 285 -28.96 20.05 9.92
C ASP A 285 -27.53 19.53 10.15
N ALA A 286 -27.37 18.35 10.75
CA ALA A 286 -26.07 17.71 10.92
C ALA A 286 -25.43 17.35 9.57
N VAL A 287 -26.20 16.76 8.65
CA VAL A 287 -25.74 16.50 7.28
C VAL A 287 -25.35 17.79 6.58
N MET A 288 -26.21 18.82 6.63
CA MET A 288 -25.94 20.10 5.99
C MET A 288 -24.68 20.76 6.56
N LYS A 289 -24.49 20.73 7.88
CA LYS A 289 -23.27 21.24 8.51
C LYS A 289 -22.03 20.58 7.93
N LYS A 290 -22.04 19.25 7.77
CA LYS A 290 -20.90 18.53 7.21
C LYS A 290 -20.70 18.80 5.72
N MET A 291 -21.78 18.91 4.95
CA MET A 291 -21.70 19.23 3.51
C MET A 291 -21.08 20.61 3.27
N ARG A 292 -21.30 21.60 4.15
CA ARG A 292 -20.68 22.93 4.05
C ARG A 292 -19.17 22.94 4.24
N GLU A 293 -18.62 21.90 4.87
CA GLU A 293 -17.17 21.71 5.05
C GLU A 293 -16.51 21.06 3.83
N LEU A 294 -17.29 20.62 2.84
CA LEU A 294 -16.77 20.03 1.61
C LEU A 294 -16.27 21.12 0.66
N ASP A 295 -15.10 20.90 0.08
CA ASP A 295 -14.48 21.78 -0.90
C ASP A 295 -13.78 20.91 -1.98
N PRO A 296 -14.32 20.82 -3.20
CA PRO A 296 -15.55 21.47 -3.67
C PRO A 296 -16.83 20.86 -3.10
N LEU A 297 -17.95 21.58 -3.23
CA LEU A 297 -19.29 21.08 -2.94
C LEU A 297 -19.71 20.03 -3.98
N PRO A 298 -20.39 18.94 -3.57
CA PRO A 298 -20.86 17.89 -4.49
C PRO A 298 -21.81 18.41 -5.57
N ASP A 299 -21.37 18.44 -6.83
CA ASP A 299 -22.18 18.99 -7.92
C ASP A 299 -22.04 18.28 -9.28
N ASP A 300 -21.43 17.09 -9.30
CA ASP A 300 -21.23 16.29 -10.52
C ASP A 300 -22.54 15.99 -11.27
N ILE A 301 -23.67 15.91 -10.57
CA ILE A 301 -24.98 15.74 -11.20
C ILE A 301 -25.33 16.88 -12.16
N LEU A 302 -24.78 18.08 -11.95
CA LEU A 302 -25.00 19.23 -12.84
C LEU A 302 -24.29 19.06 -14.18
N ALA A 303 -23.18 18.31 -14.21
CA ALA A 303 -22.46 17.94 -15.42
C ALA A 303 -23.06 16.72 -16.16
N SER A 304 -24.08 16.06 -15.59
CA SER A 304 -24.74 14.92 -16.23
C SER A 304 -25.36 15.30 -17.57
N LEU A 305 -25.08 14.49 -18.60
CA LEU A 305 -25.71 14.57 -19.92
C LEU A 305 -27.17 14.08 -19.92
N ASP A 306 -27.57 13.31 -18.90
CA ASP A 306 -28.96 12.92 -18.70
C ASP A 306 -29.74 14.05 -18.01
N GLU A 307 -30.36 14.91 -18.83
CA GLU A 307 -31.18 16.03 -18.37
C GLU A 307 -32.40 15.61 -17.54
N ARG A 308 -32.98 14.42 -17.81
CA ARG A 308 -34.14 13.94 -17.06
C ARG A 308 -33.73 13.55 -15.65
N LYS A 309 -32.64 12.80 -15.53
CA LYS A 309 -32.05 12.43 -14.24
C LYS A 309 -31.65 13.67 -13.44
N LYS A 310 -30.91 14.60 -14.07
CA LYS A 310 -30.50 15.87 -13.44
C LYS A 310 -31.70 16.64 -12.90
N ARG A 311 -32.73 16.87 -13.73
CA ARG A 311 -33.97 17.54 -13.33
C ARG A 311 -34.69 16.81 -12.18
N ALA A 312 -34.80 15.49 -12.24
CA ALA A 312 -35.48 14.70 -11.22
C ALA A 312 -34.78 14.82 -9.85
N ILE A 313 -33.46 14.68 -9.82
CA ILE A 313 -32.67 14.78 -8.59
C ILE A 313 -32.72 16.20 -8.03
N LEU A 314 -32.53 17.23 -8.86
CA LEU A 314 -32.58 18.62 -8.39
C LEU A 314 -33.95 19.02 -7.85
N ASN A 315 -35.05 18.57 -8.47
CA ASN A 315 -36.39 18.76 -7.93
C ASN A 315 -36.59 18.04 -6.58
N HIS A 316 -35.98 16.86 -6.43
CA HIS A 316 -36.00 16.11 -5.18
C HIS A 316 -35.29 16.88 -4.06
N PHE A 317 -34.11 17.44 -4.36
CA PHE A 317 -33.40 18.34 -3.43
C PHE A 317 -34.19 19.61 -3.14
N LYS A 318 -34.77 20.27 -4.15
CA LYS A 318 -35.61 21.46 -3.96
C LYS A 318 -36.78 21.19 -3.00
N THR A 319 -37.35 19.99 -3.07
CA THR A 319 -38.50 19.61 -2.24
C THR A 319 -38.10 19.26 -0.80
N TYR A 320 -37.02 18.49 -0.62
CA TYR A 320 -36.73 17.83 0.66
C TYR A 320 -35.49 18.39 1.39
N PHE A 321 -34.61 19.07 0.66
CA PHE A 321 -33.34 19.60 1.16
C PHE A 321 -32.96 20.93 0.44
N PRO A 322 -33.87 21.93 0.38
CA PRO A 322 -33.65 23.17 -0.37
C PRO A 322 -32.48 24.01 0.14
N GLU A 323 -32.11 23.86 1.41
CA GLU A 323 -30.99 24.56 2.04
C GLU A 323 -29.65 24.26 1.36
N TYR A 324 -29.49 23.07 0.75
CA TYR A 324 -28.29 22.75 -0.01
C TYR A 324 -28.19 23.59 -1.29
N LEU A 325 -29.24 23.60 -2.10
CA LEU A 325 -29.28 24.37 -3.35
C LEU A 325 -29.13 25.87 -3.08
N SER A 326 -29.73 26.34 -1.99
CA SER A 326 -29.59 27.71 -1.50
C SER A 326 -28.12 28.03 -1.20
N TYR A 327 -27.46 27.23 -0.36
CA TYR A 327 -26.07 27.42 0.02
C TYR A 327 -25.11 27.28 -1.16
N TYR A 328 -25.31 26.28 -2.02
CA TYR A 328 -24.56 26.07 -3.25
C TYR A 328 -24.58 27.33 -4.13
N THR A 329 -25.77 27.89 -4.35
CA THR A 329 -25.92 29.10 -5.16
C THR A 329 -25.25 30.31 -4.50
N ASP A 330 -25.32 30.43 -3.17
CA ASP A 330 -24.64 31.52 -2.46
C ASP A 330 -23.12 31.44 -2.63
N GLN A 331 -22.53 30.24 -2.49
CA GLN A 331 -21.10 30.03 -2.73
C GLN A 331 -20.71 30.36 -4.17
N CYS A 332 -21.54 29.98 -5.13
CA CYS A 332 -21.33 30.32 -6.52
C CYS A 332 -21.33 31.83 -6.78
N VAL A 333 -22.34 32.56 -6.29
CA VAL A 333 -22.41 34.03 -6.42
C VAL A 333 -21.21 34.70 -5.74
N LEU A 334 -20.79 34.21 -4.57
CA LEU A 334 -19.61 34.72 -3.87
C LEU A 334 -18.33 34.50 -4.67
N TYR A 335 -18.13 33.29 -5.22
CA TYR A 335 -16.96 32.96 -6.02
C TYR A 335 -16.87 33.82 -7.29
N TYR A 336 -17.91 33.85 -8.12
CA TYR A 336 -17.92 34.65 -9.36
C TYR A 336 -17.93 36.16 -9.10
N GLY A 337 -18.45 36.60 -7.95
CA GLY A 337 -18.38 37.99 -7.51
C GLY A 337 -17.05 38.40 -6.87
N GLY A 338 -16.06 37.49 -6.78
CA GLY A 338 -14.76 37.77 -6.17
C GLY A 338 -14.83 38.08 -4.67
N LYS A 339 -15.83 37.55 -3.95
CA LYS A 339 -16.07 37.80 -2.53
C LYS A 339 -15.79 36.55 -1.70
N GLY A 340 -14.83 36.63 -0.79
CA GLY A 340 -14.47 35.52 0.11
C GLY A 340 -13.10 34.95 -0.16
N SER A 341 -12.78 33.83 0.50
CA SER A 341 -11.53 33.11 0.32
C SER A 341 -11.83 31.68 -0.11
N PHE A 342 -11.26 31.28 -1.24
CA PHE A 342 -11.47 29.97 -1.85
C PHE A 342 -10.12 29.31 -2.15
N PRO A 343 -9.43 28.77 -1.13
CA PRO A 343 -8.05 28.30 -1.25
C PRO A 343 -7.91 27.12 -2.23
N SER A 344 -8.96 26.32 -2.41
CA SER A 344 -8.98 25.17 -3.33
C SER A 344 -9.52 25.51 -4.73
N GLY A 345 -9.79 26.79 -5.02
CA GLY A 345 -10.35 27.22 -6.31
C GLY A 345 -11.88 27.32 -6.28
N ASN A 346 -12.56 26.96 -7.37
CA ASN A 346 -14.02 27.09 -7.46
C ASN A 346 -14.72 26.08 -6.52
N PRO A 347 -15.45 26.52 -5.47
CA PRO A 347 -16.15 25.62 -4.55
C PRO A 347 -17.38 24.95 -5.18
N THR A 348 -17.81 25.41 -6.36
CA THR A 348 -19.00 24.96 -7.09
C THR A 348 -18.64 24.75 -8.56
N VAL A 349 -17.92 23.66 -8.83
CA VAL A 349 -17.23 23.39 -10.10
C VAL A 349 -18.15 23.58 -11.30
N HIS A 350 -19.39 23.11 -11.21
CA HIS A 350 -20.36 23.09 -12.31
C HIS A 350 -21.40 24.21 -12.26
N CYS A 351 -21.25 25.20 -11.36
CA CYS A 351 -22.30 26.19 -11.15
C CYS A 351 -22.57 27.06 -12.37
N GLN A 352 -21.53 27.54 -13.06
CA GLN A 352 -21.73 28.42 -14.22
C GLN A 352 -22.57 27.72 -15.31
N GLN A 353 -22.21 26.48 -15.66
CA GLN A 353 -22.95 25.69 -16.63
C GLN A 353 -24.41 25.49 -16.19
N PHE A 354 -24.63 25.26 -14.89
CA PHE A 354 -25.99 25.10 -14.35
C PHE A 354 -26.79 26.41 -14.41
N MET A 355 -26.23 27.52 -13.94
CA MET A 355 -26.91 28.82 -13.88
C MET A 355 -27.22 29.40 -15.27
N ASP A 356 -26.40 29.08 -16.26
CA ASP A 356 -26.63 29.45 -17.67
C ASP A 356 -27.66 28.52 -18.37
N SER A 357 -28.12 27.44 -17.72
CA SER A 357 -29.07 26.49 -18.28
C SER A 357 -30.53 26.88 -18.06
N GLU A 358 -31.43 26.38 -18.92
CA GLU A 358 -32.89 26.52 -18.75
C GLU A 358 -33.42 25.85 -17.47
N LEU A 359 -32.64 24.96 -16.84
CA LEU A 359 -33.03 24.27 -15.63
C LEU A 359 -32.87 25.13 -14.38
N ALA A 360 -31.92 26.07 -14.36
CA ALA A 360 -31.65 26.87 -13.17
C ALA A 360 -32.86 27.69 -12.69
N PRO A 361 -33.59 28.44 -13.55
CA PRO A 361 -34.80 29.15 -13.11
C PRO A 361 -35.92 28.24 -12.58
N ALA A 362 -35.95 26.97 -12.99
CA ALA A 362 -36.93 26.00 -12.48
C ALA A 362 -36.57 25.48 -11.08
N ILE A 363 -35.29 25.52 -10.70
CA ILE A 363 -34.76 24.90 -9.49
C ILE A 363 -34.42 25.95 -8.41
N ILE A 364 -33.80 27.05 -8.82
CA ILE A 364 -33.28 28.13 -7.97
C ILE A 364 -34.25 29.30 -7.94
N ASP A 365 -34.25 30.04 -6.83
CA ASP A 365 -35.07 31.25 -6.68
C ASP A 365 -34.61 32.38 -7.63
N ASP A 366 -35.57 33.06 -8.27
CA ASP A 366 -35.33 34.14 -9.24
C ASP A 366 -34.43 35.25 -8.69
N PHE A 367 -34.52 35.56 -7.39
CA PHE A 367 -33.66 36.54 -6.75
C PHE A 367 -32.18 36.12 -6.83
N LYS A 368 -31.88 34.84 -6.59
CA LYS A 368 -30.51 34.31 -6.65
C LYS A 368 -30.00 34.20 -8.09
N ILE A 369 -30.87 33.86 -9.05
CA ILE A 369 -30.54 33.92 -10.48
C ILE A 369 -30.10 35.33 -10.87
N LYS A 370 -30.86 36.35 -10.45
CA LYS A 370 -30.53 37.75 -10.74
C LYS A 370 -29.20 38.16 -10.09
N GLN A 371 -28.96 37.79 -8.83
CA GLN A 371 -27.69 38.05 -8.16
C GLN A 371 -26.50 37.47 -8.93
N TYR A 372 -26.62 36.23 -9.41
CA TYR A 372 -25.60 35.60 -10.24
C TYR A 372 -25.35 36.36 -11.55
N GLN A 373 -26.42 36.73 -12.27
CA GLN A 373 -26.30 37.48 -13.51
C GLN A 373 -25.65 38.86 -13.31
N ASP A 374 -25.89 39.50 -12.17
CA ASP A 374 -25.32 40.81 -11.86
C ASP A 374 -23.82 40.73 -11.55
N VAL A 375 -23.35 39.66 -10.89
CA VAL A 375 -21.90 39.46 -10.68
C VAL A 375 -21.15 39.03 -11.94
N ARG A 376 -21.84 38.40 -12.91
CA ARG A 376 -21.24 37.96 -14.19
C ARG A 376 -21.09 39.04 -15.26
N LYS A 377 -21.75 40.20 -15.07
CA LYS A 377 -21.67 41.38 -15.96
C LYS A 377 -20.42 42.24 -15.70
N ILE A 378 -19.74 41.99 -14.58
CA ILE A 378 -18.44 42.56 -14.20
C ILE A 378 -17.36 41.64 -14.77
#